data_AF-A0A1G3C229-F1
#
_entry.id   AF-A0A1G3C229-F1
#
_cell.length_a   1.000
_cell.length_b   1.000
_cell.length_c   1.000
_cell.angle_alpha   90.00
_cell.angle_beta   90.00
_cell.angle_gamma   90.00
#
_symmetry.space_group_name_H-M   'P 1'
#
loop_
_entity.id
_entity.type
_entity.pdbx_description
1 polymer ?
#
loop_
_entity_poly.entity_id
_entity_poly.type
_entity_poly.pdbx_seq_one_letter_code
_entity_poly.pdbx_strand_id
1 'polypeptide(L)'
;MLKYHSLRDKVFRLENLYSAFRHVKKNKGKAGLDRVSIKQFEADLDTNILHIHKELKTDIYKPSPVLRVYIPKGRHEKRPLGIPIVKDRIVQQAIRQVIEPIFEKDFSDNSFGFRPNRCCHDAIKRVEQYKQEGYRYILDADIKAFYDTIPHKLIMKRLCEKIADGWVLTSIENMLKAGVMEDGVYHQTTEGTPQGGVISPLLANLIGDIIDKELEKAGYKFVRYADDFIVMTKTKEELPAALTFVKEVIEGKLGLKLSEDKTKLTNFKGGFKFLGYNFINKYKGISAKSLDKLKDTVRRITRRTQGVNLKSVIDNLNPVIRGHVNYFWLGNVQKVYRKLDRWVRMRLRCPR
;
A
#
# COMPACT_ATOMS: atom_id res chain seq x y z
N MET A 1 -14.55 23.75 -12.91
CA MET A 1 -13.44 22.94 -12.35
C MET A 1 -12.40 22.77 -13.44
N LEU A 2 -11.14 23.16 -13.22
CA LEU A 2 -10.08 23.00 -14.23
C LEU A 2 -9.83 21.51 -14.47
N LYS A 3 -10.02 21.05 -15.71
CA LYS A 3 -9.64 19.71 -16.14
C LYS A 3 -8.32 19.79 -16.90
N TYR A 4 -7.48 18.78 -16.71
CA TYR A 4 -6.22 18.64 -17.41
C TYR A 4 -6.46 17.91 -18.73
N HIS A 5 -6.08 18.58 -19.82
CA HIS A 5 -6.13 18.07 -21.19
C HIS A 5 -4.70 17.78 -21.66
N SER A 6 -4.57 16.97 -22.73
CA SER A 6 -3.30 16.72 -23.42
C SER A 6 -2.18 16.32 -22.45
N LEU A 7 -2.36 15.18 -21.80
CA LEU A 7 -1.38 14.55 -20.90
C LEU A 7 -0.58 13.45 -21.60
N ARG A 8 -1.10 12.91 -22.71
CA ARG A 8 -0.49 11.80 -23.47
C ARG A 8 0.99 12.06 -23.84
N ASP A 9 1.30 13.25 -24.33
CA ASP A 9 2.64 13.69 -24.72
C ASP A 9 3.65 13.61 -23.56
N LYS A 10 3.19 13.97 -22.36
CA LYS A 10 3.99 13.92 -21.12
C LYS A 10 4.25 12.49 -20.67
N VAL A 11 3.28 11.60 -20.89
CA VAL A 11 3.41 10.17 -20.52
C VAL A 11 4.49 9.50 -21.36
N PHE A 12 4.42 9.62 -22.69
CA PHE A 12 5.35 8.89 -23.58
C PHE A 12 6.70 9.59 -23.78
N ARG A 13 6.94 10.77 -23.19
CA ARG A 13 8.25 11.46 -23.29
C ARG A 13 9.37 10.54 -22.81
N LEU A 14 10.45 10.43 -23.58
CA LEU A 14 11.56 9.51 -23.28
C LEU A 14 12.12 9.70 -21.87
N GLU A 15 12.37 10.95 -21.46
CA GLU A 15 12.83 11.28 -20.11
C GLU A 15 11.91 10.70 -19.00
N ASN A 16 10.59 10.76 -19.21
CA ASN A 16 9.61 10.22 -18.28
C ASN A 16 9.67 8.69 -18.27
N LEU A 17 9.79 8.03 -19.42
CA LEU A 17 9.92 6.57 -19.52
C LEU A 17 11.22 6.06 -18.85
N TYR A 18 12.35 6.73 -19.05
CA TYR A 18 13.60 6.40 -18.35
C TYR A 18 13.47 6.63 -16.83
N SER A 19 12.81 7.71 -16.42
CA SER A 19 12.48 7.95 -15.01
C SER A 19 11.63 6.82 -14.43
N ALA A 20 10.57 6.43 -15.14
CA ALA A 20 9.69 5.34 -14.78
C ALA A 20 10.45 4.01 -14.63
N PHE A 21 11.35 3.69 -15.56
CA PHE A 21 12.22 2.51 -15.45
C PHE A 21 13.09 2.54 -14.19
N ARG A 22 13.73 3.68 -13.87
CA ARG A 22 14.54 3.81 -12.64
C ARG A 22 13.72 3.53 -11.39
N HIS A 23 12.47 3.98 -11.33
CA HIS A 23 11.55 3.68 -10.24
C HIS A 23 11.19 2.18 -10.17
N VAL A 24 10.86 1.55 -11.31
CA VAL A 24 10.56 0.12 -11.38
C VAL A 24 11.77 -0.74 -10.95
N LYS A 25 12.98 -0.36 -11.39
CA LYS A 25 14.25 -1.02 -11.03
C LYS A 25 14.50 -0.99 -9.53
N LYS A 26 14.26 0.15 -8.88
CA LYS A 26 14.44 0.31 -7.42
C LYS A 26 13.62 -0.67 -6.60
N ASN A 27 12.43 -1.04 -7.08
CA ASN A 27 11.52 -1.97 -6.41
C ASN A 27 11.98 -3.44 -6.50
N LYS A 28 12.98 -3.78 -7.33
CA LYS A 28 13.53 -5.14 -7.50
C LYS A 28 12.44 -6.22 -7.68
N GLY A 29 11.38 -5.87 -8.41
CA GLY A 29 10.23 -6.74 -8.63
C GLY A 29 10.59 -8.02 -9.40
N LYS A 30 9.80 -9.08 -9.17
CA LYS A 30 9.91 -10.33 -9.95
C LYS A 30 9.47 -10.12 -11.40
N ALA A 31 9.87 -11.03 -12.28
CA ALA A 31 9.38 -11.07 -13.65
C ALA A 31 7.85 -11.30 -13.68
N GLY A 32 7.20 -10.78 -14.72
CA GLY A 32 5.77 -10.98 -14.95
C GLY A 32 5.51 -12.24 -15.78
N LEU A 33 4.40 -12.23 -16.50
CA LEU A 33 3.96 -13.35 -17.36
C LEU A 33 4.98 -13.68 -18.47
N ASP A 34 5.63 -12.67 -19.03
CA ASP A 34 6.66 -12.77 -20.08
C ASP A 34 7.99 -13.35 -19.59
N ARG A 35 8.14 -13.58 -18.27
CA ARG A 35 9.37 -14.07 -17.63
C ARG A 35 10.60 -13.18 -17.86
N VAL A 36 10.41 -11.95 -18.36
CA VAL A 36 11.50 -10.98 -18.53
C VAL A 36 11.78 -10.33 -17.19
N SER A 37 13.00 -10.55 -16.69
CA SER A 37 13.49 -9.89 -15.48
C SER A 37 13.88 -8.44 -15.75
N ILE A 38 13.93 -7.62 -14.70
CA ILE A 38 14.40 -6.24 -14.78
C ILE A 38 15.85 -6.19 -15.34
N LYS A 39 16.69 -7.16 -15.00
CA LYS A 39 18.07 -7.24 -15.49
C LYS A 39 18.13 -7.52 -16.99
N GLN A 40 17.28 -8.43 -17.49
CA GLN A 40 17.20 -8.71 -18.93
C GLN A 40 16.65 -7.52 -19.70
N PHE A 41 15.62 -6.85 -19.16
CA PHE A 41 15.08 -5.63 -19.76
C PHE A 41 16.13 -4.51 -19.81
N GLU A 42 16.96 -4.40 -18.77
CA GLU A 42 18.03 -3.40 -18.68
C GLU A 42 19.18 -3.64 -19.67
N ALA A 43 19.42 -4.90 -20.07
CA ALA A 43 20.52 -5.24 -20.96
C ALA A 43 20.44 -4.53 -22.32
N ASP A 44 19.22 -4.21 -22.77
CA ASP A 44 18.96 -3.42 -23.98
C ASP A 44 17.93 -2.32 -23.67
N LEU A 45 18.25 -1.50 -22.66
CA LEU A 45 17.33 -0.51 -22.11
C LEU A 45 16.84 0.49 -23.16
N ASP A 46 17.74 1.04 -23.97
CA ASP A 46 17.42 2.12 -24.90
C ASP A 46 16.46 1.64 -25.99
N THR A 47 16.74 0.49 -26.60
CA THR A 47 15.85 -0.11 -27.61
C THR A 47 14.48 -0.43 -27.02
N ASN A 48 14.45 -1.01 -25.81
CA ASN A 48 13.20 -1.35 -25.13
C ASN A 48 12.36 -0.09 -24.81
N ILE A 49 12.98 1.00 -24.35
CA ILE A 49 12.29 2.26 -24.06
C ILE A 49 11.82 2.95 -25.35
N LEU A 50 12.63 2.96 -26.41
CA LEU A 50 12.23 3.48 -27.72
C LEU A 50 11.05 2.71 -28.32
N HIS A 51 11.03 1.39 -28.13
CA HIS A 51 9.90 0.56 -28.54
C HIS A 51 8.62 0.95 -27.80
N ILE A 52 8.68 1.07 -26.46
CA ILE A 52 7.54 1.54 -25.65
C ILE A 52 7.09 2.94 -26.08
N HIS A 53 8.03 3.87 -26.29
CA HIS A 53 7.73 5.21 -26.78
C HIS A 53 6.94 5.17 -28.09
N LYS A 54 7.39 4.35 -29.06
CA LYS A 54 6.72 4.20 -30.35
C LYS A 54 5.32 3.61 -30.18
N GLU A 55 5.18 2.52 -29.41
CA GLU A 55 3.87 1.88 -29.15
C GLU A 55 2.86 2.86 -28.53
N LEU A 56 3.29 3.67 -27.54
CA LEU A 56 2.43 4.66 -26.90
C LEU A 56 2.10 5.84 -27.83
N LYS A 57 3.06 6.26 -28.67
CA LYS A 57 2.88 7.35 -29.63
C LYS A 57 1.93 6.95 -30.78
N THR A 58 1.99 5.69 -31.24
CA THR A 58 1.13 5.18 -32.32
C THR A 58 -0.19 4.57 -31.82
N ASP A 59 -0.44 4.57 -30.52
CA ASP A 59 -1.66 4.02 -29.90
C ASP A 59 -1.86 2.51 -30.10
N ILE A 60 -0.76 1.76 -30.21
CA ILE A 60 -0.79 0.30 -30.42
C ILE A 60 -0.64 -0.46 -29.10
N TYR A 61 -0.18 0.23 -28.05
CA TYR A 61 0.02 -0.37 -26.73
C TYR A 61 -1.26 -0.98 -26.17
N LYS A 62 -1.18 -2.27 -25.79
CA LYS A 62 -2.22 -2.99 -25.05
C LYS A 62 -1.62 -3.60 -23.78
N PRO A 63 -2.22 -3.35 -22.61
CA PRO A 63 -1.80 -3.97 -21.36
C PRO A 63 -1.90 -5.50 -21.43
N SER A 64 -0.92 -6.19 -20.85
CA SER A 64 -0.94 -7.65 -20.73
C SER A 64 -1.66 -8.09 -19.45
N PRO A 65 -2.24 -9.30 -19.42
CA PRO A 65 -2.78 -9.87 -18.19
C PRO A 65 -1.69 -9.98 -17.11
N VAL A 66 -2.06 -9.70 -15.85
CA VAL A 66 -1.10 -9.80 -14.74
C VAL A 66 -0.92 -11.25 -14.29
N LEU A 67 0.29 -11.63 -13.90
CA LEU A 67 0.58 -12.96 -13.38
C LEU A 67 0.06 -13.09 -11.93
N ARG A 68 -0.80 -14.07 -11.65
CA ARG A 68 -1.25 -14.35 -10.28
C ARG A 68 -0.14 -15.01 -9.47
N VAL A 69 0.17 -14.42 -8.32
CA VAL A 69 1.09 -14.99 -7.32
C VAL A 69 0.49 -14.86 -5.93
N TYR A 70 0.54 -15.93 -5.14
CA TYR A 70 0.04 -15.93 -3.77
C TYR A 70 1.15 -15.63 -2.76
N ILE A 71 0.91 -14.65 -1.89
CA ILE A 71 1.78 -14.36 -0.73
C ILE A 71 1.08 -14.78 0.56
N PRO A 72 1.76 -15.43 1.52
CA PRO A 72 1.17 -15.75 2.82
C PRO A 72 0.67 -14.52 3.57
N LYS A 73 -0.60 -14.54 3.99
CA LYS A 73 -1.25 -13.54 4.84
C LYS A 73 -1.48 -14.13 6.23
N GLY A 74 -0.39 -14.40 6.95
CA GLY A 74 -0.45 -15.14 8.22
C GLY A 74 -0.23 -16.64 8.01
N ARG A 75 -0.80 -17.49 8.88
CA ARG A 75 -0.56 -18.94 8.84
C ARG A 75 -1.45 -19.70 7.84
N HIS A 76 -2.69 -19.27 7.63
CA HIS A 76 -3.68 -20.04 6.85
C HIS A 76 -4.25 -19.30 5.63
N GLU A 77 -4.15 -17.97 5.58
CA GLU A 77 -4.64 -17.18 4.45
C GLU A 77 -3.52 -16.89 3.44
N LYS A 78 -3.89 -16.82 2.17
CA LYS A 78 -3.04 -16.34 1.08
C LYS A 78 -3.63 -15.05 0.49
N ARG A 79 -2.78 -14.07 0.23
CA ARG A 79 -3.13 -12.82 -0.46
C ARG A 79 -2.78 -12.97 -1.95
N PRO A 80 -3.75 -12.86 -2.86
CA PRO A 80 -3.45 -12.88 -4.29
C PRO A 80 -2.78 -11.55 -4.67
N LEU A 81 -1.69 -11.63 -5.43
CA LEU A 81 -1.05 -10.49 -6.08
C LEU A 81 -1.09 -10.68 -7.59
N GLY A 82 -1.20 -9.57 -8.31
CA GLY A 82 -1.01 -9.51 -9.75
C GLY A 82 0.32 -8.85 -10.05
N ILE A 83 1.23 -9.58 -10.70
CA ILE A 83 2.54 -9.05 -11.12
C ILE A 83 2.47 -8.73 -12.62
N PRO A 84 2.43 -7.44 -13.01
CA PRO A 84 2.52 -7.06 -14.42
C PRO A 84 3.93 -7.30 -14.97
N ILE A 85 4.03 -7.41 -16.29
CA ILE A 85 5.31 -7.46 -17.00
C ILE A 85 6.11 -6.16 -16.81
N VAL A 86 7.41 -6.19 -17.07
CA VAL A 86 8.28 -5.01 -16.87
C VAL A 86 7.79 -3.82 -17.71
N LYS A 87 7.43 -4.05 -18.98
CA LYS A 87 6.86 -3.04 -19.88
C LYS A 87 5.66 -2.33 -19.25
N ASP A 88 4.64 -3.08 -18.83
CA ASP A 88 3.42 -2.54 -18.23
C ASP A 88 3.69 -1.79 -16.93
N ARG A 89 4.65 -2.25 -16.11
CA ARG A 89 5.06 -1.51 -14.90
C ARG A 89 5.66 -0.16 -15.25
N ILE A 90 6.46 -0.07 -16.32
CA ILE A 90 7.04 1.20 -16.80
C ILE A 90 5.91 2.12 -17.28
N VAL A 91 4.99 1.63 -18.11
CA VAL A 91 3.86 2.45 -18.60
C VAL A 91 2.97 2.91 -17.45
N GLN A 92 2.61 2.02 -16.52
CA GLN A 92 1.84 2.38 -15.31
C GLN A 92 2.56 3.46 -14.47
N GLN A 93 3.88 3.32 -14.29
CA GLN A 93 4.68 4.29 -13.55
C GLN A 93 4.77 5.63 -14.30
N ALA A 94 4.90 5.62 -15.63
CA ALA A 94 4.95 6.81 -16.46
C ALA A 94 3.62 7.58 -16.41
N ILE A 95 2.49 6.89 -16.48
CA ILE A 95 1.16 7.50 -16.27
C ILE A 95 1.07 8.06 -14.86
N ARG A 96 1.44 7.28 -13.83
CA ARG A 96 1.40 7.70 -12.43
C ARG A 96 2.19 8.98 -12.19
N GLN A 97 3.40 9.11 -12.72
CA GLN A 97 4.24 10.30 -12.58
C GLN A 97 3.59 11.58 -13.11
N VAL A 98 2.74 11.45 -14.13
CA VAL A 98 2.01 12.58 -14.73
C VAL A 98 0.75 12.92 -13.95
N ILE A 99 -0.01 11.90 -13.51
CA ILE A 99 -1.33 12.13 -12.90
C ILE A 99 -1.27 12.31 -11.37
N GLU A 100 -0.31 11.71 -10.67
CA GLU A 100 -0.21 11.78 -9.21
C GLU A 100 -0.11 13.23 -8.70
N PRO A 101 0.70 14.14 -9.28
CA PRO A 101 0.77 15.53 -8.83
C PRO A 101 -0.53 16.33 -8.99
N ILE A 102 -1.43 15.89 -9.89
CA ILE A 102 -2.73 16.53 -10.10
C ILE A 102 -3.65 16.26 -8.91
N PHE A 103 -3.68 15.00 -8.45
CA PHE A 103 -4.55 14.56 -7.36
C PHE A 103 -3.96 14.79 -5.98
N GLU A 104 -2.63 14.74 -5.84
CA GLU A 104 -1.94 14.89 -4.56
C GLU A 104 -2.27 16.20 -3.85
N LYS A 105 -2.57 17.27 -4.62
CA LYS A 105 -2.97 18.59 -4.10
C LYS A 105 -4.33 18.59 -3.42
N ASP A 106 -5.21 17.66 -3.79
CA ASP A 106 -6.59 17.61 -3.32
C ASP A 106 -6.82 16.53 -2.25
N PHE A 107 -5.79 15.71 -1.94
CA PHE A 107 -5.89 14.65 -0.96
C PHE A 107 -5.81 15.18 0.46
N SER A 108 -6.69 14.68 1.33
CA SER A 108 -6.75 15.02 2.76
C SER A 108 -5.40 14.94 3.47
N ASP A 109 -5.10 15.91 4.33
CA ASP A 109 -3.93 15.89 5.21
C ASP A 109 -3.95 14.77 6.26
N ASN A 110 -5.07 14.07 6.41
CA ASN A 110 -5.24 12.91 7.30
C ASN A 110 -5.00 11.57 6.57
N SER A 111 -4.69 11.59 5.28
CA SER A 111 -4.34 10.41 4.50
C SER A 111 -2.83 10.33 4.26
N PHE A 112 -2.21 9.22 4.68
CA PHE A 112 -0.74 9.09 4.68
C PHE A 112 -0.22 7.96 3.79
N GLY A 113 -1.05 6.95 3.49
CA GLY A 113 -0.61 5.74 2.80
C GLY A 113 -0.26 6.00 1.33
N PHE A 114 0.86 5.46 0.87
CA PHE A 114 1.30 5.47 -0.54
C PHE A 114 1.43 6.86 -1.19
N ARG A 115 1.58 7.92 -0.39
CA ARG A 115 1.76 9.30 -0.87
C ARG A 115 3.20 9.77 -0.80
N PRO A 116 3.64 10.63 -1.74
CA PRO A 116 4.97 11.22 -1.66
C PRO A 116 5.13 12.05 -0.38
N ASN A 117 6.31 12.00 0.23
CA ASN A 117 6.66 12.76 1.44
C ASN A 117 5.75 12.54 2.67
N ARG A 118 4.98 11.44 2.69
CA ARG A 118 4.21 10.98 3.85
C ARG A 118 4.68 9.59 4.24
N CYS A 119 4.77 9.32 5.53
CA CYS A 119 5.19 8.01 6.03
C CYS A 119 4.30 7.50 7.17
N CYS A 120 4.45 6.22 7.54
CA CYS A 120 3.73 5.63 8.66
C CYS A 120 3.90 6.46 9.95
N HIS A 121 5.09 7.00 10.19
CA HIS A 121 5.39 7.78 11.38
C HIS A 121 4.56 9.06 11.47
N ASP A 122 4.21 9.67 10.33
CA ASP A 122 3.37 10.87 10.31
C ASP A 122 1.93 10.55 10.71
N ALA A 123 1.40 9.42 10.25
CA ALA A 123 0.11 8.91 10.68
C ALA A 123 0.09 8.67 12.19
N ILE A 124 1.12 8.02 12.74
CA ILE A 124 1.25 7.78 14.18
C ILE A 124 1.32 9.10 14.97
N LYS A 125 2.08 10.09 14.51
CA LYS A 125 2.15 11.41 15.14
C LYS A 125 0.79 12.12 15.13
N ARG A 126 0.03 12.02 14.03
CA ARG A 126 -1.32 12.60 13.93
C ARG A 126 -2.29 11.97 14.93
N VAL A 127 -2.22 10.65 15.12
CA VAL A 127 -2.99 9.96 16.18
C VAL A 127 -2.63 10.49 17.57
N GLU A 128 -1.34 10.70 17.85
CA GLU A 128 -0.89 11.26 19.14
C GLU A 128 -1.33 12.71 19.33
N GLN A 129 -1.34 13.51 18.27
CA GLN A 129 -1.83 14.88 18.29
C GLN A 129 -3.32 14.90 18.68
N TYR A 130 -4.18 14.14 18.00
CA TYR A 130 -5.62 14.08 18.32
C TYR A 130 -5.88 13.57 19.74
N LYS A 131 -5.07 12.62 20.21
CA LYS A 131 -5.14 12.17 21.61
C LYS A 131 -4.84 13.29 22.60
N GLN A 132 -3.87 14.17 22.32
CA GLN A 132 -3.57 15.34 23.15
C GLN A 132 -4.70 16.36 23.13
N GLU A 133 -5.37 16.52 21.99
CA GLU A 133 -6.57 17.36 21.81
C GLU A 133 -7.84 16.79 22.48
N GLY A 134 -7.74 15.61 23.11
CA GLY A 134 -8.82 15.00 23.90
C GLY A 134 -9.63 13.92 23.18
N TYR A 135 -9.31 13.60 21.93
CA TYR A 135 -9.96 12.50 21.19
C TYR A 135 -9.42 11.16 21.68
N ARG A 136 -10.17 10.49 22.57
CA ARG A 136 -9.70 9.29 23.30
C ARG A 136 -10.42 8.00 22.94
N TYR A 137 -11.50 8.10 22.20
CA TYR A 137 -12.31 6.99 21.74
C TYR A 137 -12.05 6.77 20.26
N ILE A 138 -12.02 5.49 19.85
CA ILE A 138 -11.51 5.09 18.55
C ILE A 138 -12.46 4.08 17.92
N LEU A 139 -12.87 4.39 16.70
CA LEU A 139 -13.44 3.45 15.75
C LEU A 139 -12.28 3.00 14.84
N ASP A 140 -11.88 1.75 14.98
CA ASP A 140 -10.93 1.07 14.10
C ASP A 140 -11.75 0.34 13.03
N ALA A 141 -11.68 0.78 11.77
CA ALA A 141 -12.51 0.28 10.69
C ALA A 141 -11.65 -0.23 9.52
N ASP A 142 -12.07 -1.34 8.91
CA ASP A 142 -11.39 -2.01 7.80
C ASP A 142 -12.40 -2.30 6.69
N ILE A 143 -12.03 -2.04 5.44
CA ILE A 143 -12.88 -2.31 4.27
C ILE A 143 -12.61 -3.72 3.76
N LYS A 144 -13.68 -4.52 3.62
CA LYS A 144 -13.58 -5.91 3.20
C LYS A 144 -13.05 -6.01 1.77
N ALA A 145 -11.90 -6.68 1.63
CA ALA A 145 -11.24 -6.94 0.35
C ALA A 145 -11.08 -5.69 -0.53
N PHE A 146 -10.74 -4.54 0.09
CA PHE A 146 -10.77 -3.21 -0.54
C PHE A 146 -10.30 -3.19 -1.99
N TYR A 147 -9.06 -3.62 -2.25
CA TYR A 147 -8.48 -3.60 -3.60
C TYR A 147 -9.18 -4.51 -4.61
N ASP A 148 -9.78 -5.60 -4.15
CA ASP A 148 -10.33 -6.65 -5.02
C ASP A 148 -11.78 -6.33 -5.42
N THR A 149 -12.47 -5.48 -4.66
CA THR A 149 -13.91 -5.18 -4.83
C THR A 149 -14.20 -3.76 -5.35
N ILE A 150 -13.18 -2.93 -5.63
CA ILE A 150 -13.39 -1.55 -6.10
C ILE A 150 -14.09 -1.54 -7.47
N PRO A 151 -15.27 -0.91 -7.62
CA PRO A 151 -15.92 -0.79 -8.92
C PRO A 151 -15.09 0.05 -9.89
N HIS A 152 -14.77 -0.47 -11.09
CA HIS A 152 -14.02 0.28 -12.10
C HIS A 152 -14.70 1.61 -12.47
N LYS A 153 -16.04 1.60 -12.56
CA LYS A 153 -16.84 2.80 -12.82
C LYS A 153 -16.55 3.92 -11.82
N LEU A 154 -16.34 3.58 -10.54
CA LEU A 154 -16.05 4.57 -9.50
C LEU A 154 -14.65 5.16 -9.67
N ILE A 155 -13.65 4.32 -9.97
CA ILE A 155 -12.27 4.77 -10.25
C ILE A 155 -12.28 5.73 -11.45
N MET A 156 -12.90 5.32 -12.55
CA MET A 156 -12.98 6.13 -13.77
C MET A 156 -13.73 7.44 -13.53
N LYS A 157 -14.83 7.43 -12.76
CA LYS A 157 -15.55 8.65 -12.38
C LYS A 157 -14.64 9.64 -11.65
N ARG A 158 -13.87 9.18 -10.65
CA ARG A 158 -12.93 10.04 -9.89
C ARG A 158 -11.82 10.59 -10.77
N LEU A 159 -11.28 9.79 -11.69
CA LEU A 159 -10.27 10.25 -12.64
C LEU A 159 -10.82 11.35 -13.57
N CYS A 160 -12.03 11.16 -14.11
CA CYS A 160 -12.69 12.08 -15.04
C CYS A 160 -13.07 13.44 -14.44
N GLU A 161 -13.06 13.58 -13.11
CA GLU A 161 -13.29 14.86 -12.45
C GLU A 161 -12.15 15.86 -12.73
N LYS A 162 -10.91 15.36 -12.84
CA LYS A 162 -9.71 16.19 -13.00
C LYS A 162 -9.01 15.98 -14.35
N ILE A 163 -9.18 14.82 -14.97
CA ILE A 163 -8.54 14.48 -16.26
C ILE A 163 -9.60 14.44 -17.35
N ALA A 164 -9.32 15.10 -18.47
CA ALA A 164 -10.15 15.07 -19.68
C ALA A 164 -9.41 14.44 -20.89
N ASP A 165 -8.16 14.01 -20.70
CA ASP A 165 -7.41 13.28 -21.73
C ASP A 165 -7.97 11.86 -21.89
N GLY A 166 -8.67 11.63 -23.00
CA GLY A 166 -9.32 10.34 -23.29
C GLY A 166 -8.32 9.18 -23.41
N TRP A 167 -7.13 9.42 -23.95
CA TRP A 167 -6.12 8.38 -24.12
C TRP A 167 -5.61 7.87 -22.77
N VAL A 168 -5.33 8.78 -21.83
CA VAL A 168 -4.91 8.40 -20.47
C VAL A 168 -6.02 7.62 -19.76
N LEU A 169 -7.26 8.08 -19.86
CA LEU A 169 -8.41 7.42 -19.26
C LEU A 169 -8.62 6.00 -19.82
N THR A 170 -8.63 5.86 -21.15
CA THR A 170 -8.77 4.56 -21.82
C THR A 170 -7.59 3.65 -21.50
N SER A 171 -6.37 4.17 -21.39
CA SER A 171 -5.19 3.38 -20.99
C SER A 171 -5.34 2.80 -19.59
N ILE A 172 -5.78 3.60 -18.61
CA ILE A 172 -6.03 3.14 -17.24
C ILE A 172 -7.17 2.13 -17.21
N GLU A 173 -8.26 2.38 -17.94
CA GLU A 173 -9.40 1.46 -18.03
C GLU A 173 -8.98 0.09 -18.61
N ASN A 174 -8.18 0.11 -19.68
CA ASN A 174 -7.64 -1.11 -20.28
C ASN A 174 -6.72 -1.86 -19.31
N MET A 175 -5.93 -1.15 -18.50
CA MET A 175 -5.08 -1.78 -17.46
C MET A 175 -5.92 -2.44 -16.35
N LEU A 176 -7.05 -1.84 -15.97
CA LEU A 176 -7.97 -2.42 -14.98
C LEU A 176 -8.67 -3.67 -15.53
N LYS A 177 -8.98 -3.68 -16.84
CA LYS A 177 -9.66 -4.78 -17.54
C LYS A 177 -8.74 -5.85 -18.12
N ALA A 178 -7.42 -5.67 -18.01
CA ALA A 178 -6.41 -6.54 -18.64
C ALA A 178 -6.47 -8.01 -18.18
N GLY A 179 -7.17 -8.29 -17.08
CA GLY A 179 -7.36 -9.65 -16.59
C GLY A 179 -6.15 -10.18 -15.83
N VAL A 180 -6.29 -11.42 -15.37
CA VAL A 180 -5.28 -12.13 -14.59
C VAL A 180 -5.03 -13.50 -15.21
N MET A 181 -3.76 -13.87 -15.32
CA MET A 181 -3.35 -15.22 -15.71
C MET A 181 -3.01 -16.03 -14.45
N GLU A 182 -3.72 -17.14 -14.25
CA GLU A 182 -3.55 -18.05 -13.11
C GLU A 182 -3.48 -19.49 -13.60
N ASP A 183 -2.38 -20.18 -13.30
CA ASP A 183 -2.12 -21.57 -13.73
C ASP A 183 -2.35 -21.83 -15.24
N GLY A 184 -2.06 -20.83 -16.06
CA GLY A 184 -2.23 -20.89 -17.53
C GLY A 184 -3.65 -20.59 -18.01
N VAL A 185 -4.58 -20.30 -17.10
CA VAL A 185 -5.96 -19.92 -17.40
C VAL A 185 -6.13 -18.40 -17.26
N TYR A 186 -6.75 -17.80 -18.27
CA TYR A 186 -7.10 -16.38 -18.26
C TYR A 186 -8.42 -16.16 -17.50
N HIS A 187 -8.39 -15.23 -16.53
CA HIS A 187 -9.55 -14.78 -15.79
C HIS A 187 -9.80 -13.31 -16.07
N GLN A 188 -11.00 -12.98 -16.53
CA GLN A 188 -11.41 -11.60 -16.72
C GLN A 188 -11.56 -10.88 -15.37
N THR A 189 -11.11 -9.63 -15.32
CA THR A 189 -11.27 -8.76 -14.15
C THR A 189 -12.42 -7.79 -14.39
N THR A 190 -13.51 -7.95 -13.63
CA THR A 190 -14.72 -7.10 -13.71
C THR A 190 -14.73 -5.98 -12.67
N GLU A 191 -14.00 -6.15 -11.58
CA GLU A 191 -13.86 -5.19 -10.48
C GLU A 191 -12.47 -5.32 -9.83
N GLY A 192 -12.14 -4.35 -9.00
CA GLY A 192 -10.88 -4.27 -8.28
C GLY A 192 -9.73 -3.67 -9.10
N THR A 193 -8.61 -3.45 -8.43
CA THR A 193 -7.35 -3.03 -9.03
C THR A 193 -6.26 -4.01 -8.61
N PRO A 194 -5.43 -4.51 -9.56
CA PRO A 194 -4.49 -5.58 -9.27
C PRO A 194 -3.49 -5.16 -8.19
N GLN A 195 -3.45 -5.91 -7.09
CA GLN A 195 -2.49 -5.71 -6.01
C GLN A 195 -1.08 -6.09 -6.53
N GLY A 196 -0.23 -5.09 -6.74
CA GLY A 196 1.09 -5.26 -7.37
C GLY A 196 1.28 -4.42 -8.64
N GLY A 197 0.20 -3.85 -9.18
CA GLY A 197 0.28 -2.77 -10.16
C GLY A 197 0.89 -1.51 -9.54
N VAL A 198 1.68 -0.78 -10.32
CA VAL A 198 2.41 0.40 -9.83
C VAL A 198 1.48 1.60 -9.64
N ILE A 199 0.43 1.68 -10.46
CA ILE A 199 -0.61 2.70 -10.40
C ILE A 199 -1.71 2.39 -9.37
N SER A 200 -1.90 1.11 -9.02
CA SER A 200 -2.97 0.64 -8.12
C SER A 200 -3.05 1.39 -6.77
N PRO A 201 -1.93 1.71 -6.08
CA PRO A 201 -2.01 2.47 -4.83
C PRO A 201 -2.58 3.88 -4.98
N LEU A 202 -2.30 4.55 -6.11
CA LEU A 202 -2.88 5.87 -6.40
C LEU A 202 -4.38 5.74 -6.64
N LEU A 203 -4.80 4.76 -7.45
CA LEU A 203 -6.22 4.51 -7.72
C LEU A 203 -6.99 4.18 -6.43
N ALA A 204 -6.41 3.36 -5.57
CA ALA A 204 -6.97 3.05 -4.25
C ALA A 204 -7.11 4.31 -3.37
N ASN A 205 -6.14 5.22 -3.40
CA ASN A 205 -6.22 6.48 -2.68
C ASN A 205 -7.28 7.44 -3.23
N LEU A 206 -7.52 7.47 -4.56
CA LEU A 206 -8.60 8.26 -5.15
C LEU A 206 -9.99 7.85 -4.66
N ILE A 207 -10.16 6.56 -4.38
CA ILE A 207 -11.39 6.02 -3.79
C ILE A 207 -11.44 6.29 -2.29
N GLY A 208 -10.35 6.07 -1.56
CA GLY A 208 -10.27 6.37 -0.13
C GLY A 208 -10.52 7.86 0.18
N ASP A 209 -10.11 8.76 -0.72
CA ASP A 209 -10.34 10.21 -0.62
C ASP A 209 -11.83 10.59 -0.59
N ILE A 210 -12.72 9.75 -1.12
CA ILE A 210 -14.17 9.95 -0.98
C ILE A 210 -14.56 9.86 0.50
N ILE A 211 -14.07 8.86 1.22
CA ILE A 211 -14.32 8.69 2.65
C ILE A 211 -13.70 9.85 3.42
N ASP A 212 -12.46 10.19 3.09
CA ASP A 212 -11.73 11.27 3.75
C ASP A 212 -12.53 12.59 3.69
N LYS A 213 -13.01 12.98 2.51
CA LYS A 213 -13.78 14.22 2.31
C LYS A 213 -15.12 14.21 3.03
N GLU A 214 -15.79 13.07 3.11
CA GLU A 214 -17.06 12.99 3.85
C GLU A 214 -16.84 13.06 5.36
N LEU A 215 -15.78 12.45 5.88
CA LEU A 215 -15.40 12.58 7.28
C LEU A 215 -14.99 14.01 7.63
N GLU A 216 -14.24 14.69 6.77
CA GLU A 216 -13.88 16.10 6.94
C GLU A 216 -15.11 17.01 6.98
N LYS A 217 -16.05 16.84 6.04
CA LYS A 217 -17.31 17.60 6.01
C LYS A 217 -18.15 17.39 7.26
N ALA A 218 -18.19 16.17 7.78
CA ALA A 218 -18.90 15.83 9.01
C ALA A 218 -18.15 16.27 10.29
N GLY A 219 -16.92 16.79 10.16
CA GLY A 219 -16.13 17.28 11.30
C GLY A 219 -15.43 16.19 12.12
N TYR A 220 -15.42 14.95 11.64
CA TYR A 220 -14.75 13.84 12.32
C TYR A 220 -13.22 13.96 12.22
N LYS A 221 -12.52 13.60 13.30
CA LYS A 221 -11.06 13.44 13.27
C LYS A 221 -10.73 12.01 12.90
N PHE A 222 -9.91 11.81 11.89
CA PHE A 222 -9.51 10.49 11.44
C PHE A 222 -8.06 10.46 11.00
N VAL A 223 -7.51 9.26 10.89
CA VAL A 223 -6.19 9.00 10.33
C VAL A 223 -6.31 7.78 9.42
N ARG A 224 -5.97 7.95 8.13
CA ARG A 224 -6.00 6.89 7.14
C ARG A 224 -4.60 6.57 6.62
N TYR A 225 -4.32 5.29 6.49
CA TYR A 225 -3.13 4.77 5.84
C TYR A 225 -3.54 3.65 4.89
N ALA A 226 -3.69 4.00 3.60
CA ALA A 226 -4.23 3.11 2.58
C ALA A 226 -5.66 2.65 2.91
N ASP A 227 -5.86 1.36 3.13
CA ASP A 227 -7.12 0.70 3.50
C ASP A 227 -7.40 0.73 5.01
N ASP A 228 -6.35 0.82 5.85
CA ASP A 228 -6.49 0.94 7.30
C ASP A 228 -6.83 2.40 7.66
N PHE A 229 -7.95 2.63 8.35
CA PHE A 229 -8.27 3.95 8.88
C PHE A 229 -8.91 3.87 10.26
N ILE A 230 -8.67 4.90 11.06
CA ILE A 230 -9.29 5.06 12.36
C ILE A 230 -10.00 6.40 12.44
N VAL A 231 -11.19 6.41 13.06
CA VAL A 231 -11.92 7.63 13.42
C VAL A 231 -11.83 7.81 14.92
N MET A 232 -11.57 9.04 15.36
CA MET A 232 -11.35 9.39 16.76
C MET A 232 -12.43 10.37 17.24
N THR A 233 -13.03 10.08 18.39
CA THR A 233 -14.09 10.88 19.03
C THR A 233 -13.70 11.28 20.44
N LYS A 234 -14.32 12.35 20.96
CA LYS A 234 -14.08 12.82 22.34
C LYS A 234 -14.83 12.00 23.37
N THR A 235 -16.03 11.54 23.00
CA THR A 235 -16.94 10.79 23.86
C THR A 235 -17.17 9.37 23.32
N LYS A 236 -17.66 8.46 24.18
CA LYS A 236 -17.94 7.07 23.78
C LYS A 236 -19.23 6.99 22.97
N GLU A 237 -20.15 7.87 23.28
CA GLU A 237 -21.51 7.98 22.75
C GLU A 237 -21.50 8.40 21.27
N GLU A 238 -20.46 9.11 20.83
CA GLU A 238 -20.23 9.45 19.42
C GLU A 238 -19.78 8.25 18.55
N LEU A 239 -19.24 7.18 19.14
CA LEU A 239 -18.68 6.07 18.36
C LEU A 239 -19.72 5.31 17.53
N PRO A 240 -20.91 4.94 18.06
CA PRO A 240 -21.95 4.33 17.25
C PRO A 240 -22.41 5.23 16.10
N ALA A 241 -22.56 6.54 16.34
CA ALA A 241 -22.92 7.49 15.29
C ALA A 241 -21.86 7.58 14.19
N ALA A 242 -20.57 7.62 14.58
CA ALA A 242 -19.45 7.61 13.64
C ALA A 242 -19.41 6.31 12.82
N LEU A 243 -19.68 5.16 13.45
CA LEU A 243 -19.75 3.87 12.77
C LEU A 243 -20.88 3.82 11.74
N THR A 244 -22.07 4.28 12.11
CA THR A 244 -23.23 4.37 11.19
C THR A 244 -22.89 5.27 10.00
N PHE A 245 -22.34 6.46 10.25
CA PHE A 245 -21.93 7.39 9.20
C PHE A 245 -20.90 6.77 8.25
N VAL A 246 -19.85 6.14 8.79
CA VAL A 246 -18.83 5.46 7.97
C VAL A 246 -19.46 4.34 7.13
N LYS A 247 -20.38 3.56 7.71
CA LYS A 247 -21.07 2.48 6.99
C LYS A 247 -21.92 3.03 5.84
N GLU A 248 -22.69 4.09 6.07
CA GLU A 248 -23.51 4.75 5.05
C GLU A 248 -22.66 5.31 3.91
N VAL A 249 -21.50 5.91 4.21
CA VAL A 249 -20.59 6.42 3.17
C VAL A 249 -19.99 5.27 2.36
N ILE A 250 -19.53 4.20 3.01
CA ILE A 250 -18.90 3.06 2.34
C ILE A 250 -19.91 2.29 1.47
N GLU A 251 -21.09 1.99 2.01
CA GLU A 251 -22.11 1.24 1.28
C GLU A 251 -22.81 2.11 0.24
N GLY A 252 -23.17 3.34 0.60
CA GLY A 252 -23.93 4.24 -0.26
C GLY A 252 -23.10 4.90 -1.37
N LYS A 253 -21.91 5.43 -1.06
CA LYS A 253 -21.10 6.16 -2.05
C LYS A 253 -20.07 5.29 -2.76
N LEU A 254 -19.47 4.33 -2.07
CA LEU A 254 -18.44 3.48 -2.66
C LEU A 254 -19.00 2.15 -3.19
N GLY A 255 -20.16 1.70 -2.72
CA GLY A 255 -20.71 0.37 -3.05
C GLY A 255 -19.89 -0.77 -2.45
N LEU A 256 -19.13 -0.50 -1.39
CA LEU A 256 -18.23 -1.46 -0.73
C LEU A 256 -18.84 -1.95 0.59
N LYS A 257 -18.22 -2.96 1.21
CA LYS A 257 -18.64 -3.50 2.50
C LYS A 257 -17.57 -3.32 3.55
N LEU A 258 -17.99 -2.97 4.76
CA LEU A 258 -17.14 -2.89 5.94
C LEU A 258 -16.89 -4.30 6.50
N SER A 259 -15.69 -4.54 7.03
CA SER A 259 -15.33 -5.81 7.65
C SER A 259 -15.77 -5.81 9.12
N GLU A 260 -16.97 -6.31 9.40
CA GLU A 260 -17.54 -6.31 10.76
C GLU A 260 -16.63 -7.03 11.77
N ASP A 261 -16.02 -8.16 11.40
CA ASP A 261 -15.11 -8.94 12.27
C ASP A 261 -13.85 -8.17 12.72
N LYS A 262 -13.43 -7.20 11.91
CA LYS A 262 -12.23 -6.41 12.17
C LYS A 262 -12.54 -5.04 12.76
N THR A 263 -13.78 -4.59 12.60
CA THR A 263 -14.19 -3.27 13.06
C THR A 263 -14.37 -3.27 14.57
N LYS A 264 -13.74 -2.32 15.25
CA LYS A 264 -13.70 -2.29 16.71
C LYS A 264 -13.94 -0.91 17.26
N LEU A 265 -14.84 -0.84 18.23
CA LEU A 265 -15.05 0.32 19.07
C LEU A 265 -14.21 0.17 20.33
N THR A 266 -13.22 1.03 20.50
CA THR A 266 -12.27 0.96 21.60
C THR A 266 -11.86 2.35 22.07
N ASN A 267 -10.91 2.42 22.99
CA ASN A 267 -10.32 3.66 23.47
C ASN A 267 -8.86 3.40 23.87
N PHE A 268 -8.14 4.46 24.24
CA PHE A 268 -6.76 4.28 24.70
C PHE A 268 -6.65 3.43 25.98
N LYS A 269 -7.69 3.32 26.82
CA LYS A 269 -7.63 2.52 28.07
C LYS A 269 -7.66 1.01 27.77
N GLY A 270 -8.60 0.56 26.94
CA GLY A 270 -8.70 -0.82 26.46
C GLY A 270 -7.63 -1.18 25.43
N GLY A 271 -7.09 -0.15 24.77
CA GLY A 271 -6.00 -0.25 23.84
C GLY A 271 -6.43 -0.67 22.44
N PHE A 272 -5.59 -0.33 21.47
CA PHE A 272 -5.82 -0.65 20.06
C PHE A 272 -4.50 -0.77 19.30
N LYS A 273 -4.58 -1.37 18.11
CA LYS A 273 -3.43 -1.61 17.25
C LYS A 273 -3.59 -0.82 15.96
N PHE A 274 -2.57 -0.09 15.55
CA PHE A 274 -2.58 0.65 14.29
C PHE A 274 -1.17 0.69 13.71
N LEU A 275 -1.02 0.35 12.42
CA LEU A 275 0.26 0.32 11.70
C LEU A 275 1.40 -0.44 12.40
N GLY A 276 1.04 -1.52 13.11
CA GLY A 276 1.97 -2.37 13.86
C GLY A 276 2.32 -1.85 15.26
N TYR A 277 1.89 -0.64 15.62
CA TYR A 277 1.98 -0.10 16.98
C TYR A 277 0.80 -0.57 17.83
N ASN A 278 1.02 -0.65 19.13
CA ASN A 278 -0.01 -0.94 20.12
C ASN A 278 -0.09 0.22 21.10
N PHE A 279 -1.24 0.86 21.19
CA PHE A 279 -1.48 2.01 22.05
C PHE A 279 -2.29 1.59 23.27
N ILE A 280 -1.78 1.85 24.46
CA ILE A 280 -2.46 1.59 25.74
C ILE A 280 -2.15 2.74 26.70
N ASN A 281 -3.15 3.48 27.15
CA ASN A 281 -3.00 4.67 27.99
C ASN A 281 -1.95 5.61 27.42
N LYS A 282 -0.86 5.90 28.15
CA LYS A 282 0.27 6.72 27.69
C LYS A 282 1.33 5.90 26.95
N TYR A 283 1.24 4.57 26.96
CA TYR A 283 2.22 3.67 26.37
C TYR A 283 1.93 3.43 24.88
N LYS A 284 2.97 3.53 24.06
CA LYS A 284 2.97 3.20 22.63
C LYS A 284 4.05 2.17 22.36
N GLY A 285 3.67 0.90 22.20
CA GLY A 285 4.61 -0.21 22.03
C GLY A 285 4.54 -0.86 20.65
N ILE A 286 5.34 -1.91 20.50
CA ILE A 286 5.30 -2.80 19.33
C ILE A 286 4.16 -3.80 19.53
N SER A 287 3.34 -4.02 18.50
CA SER A 287 2.32 -5.07 18.56
C SER A 287 2.95 -6.47 18.68
N ALA A 288 2.30 -7.37 19.42
CA ALA A 288 2.75 -8.76 19.57
C ALA A 288 2.95 -9.45 18.20
N LYS A 289 2.03 -9.22 17.26
CA LYS A 289 2.10 -9.74 15.88
C LYS A 289 3.37 -9.30 15.15
N SER A 290 3.79 -8.04 15.30
CA SER A 290 5.03 -7.56 14.68
C SER A 290 6.26 -8.17 15.36
N LEU A 291 6.25 -8.28 16.69
CA LEU A 291 7.34 -8.90 17.44
C LEU A 291 7.50 -10.39 17.09
N ASP A 292 6.41 -11.12 16.92
CA ASP A 292 6.43 -12.54 16.54
C ASP A 292 6.94 -12.73 15.12
N LYS A 293 6.52 -11.87 14.17
CA LYS A 293 7.10 -11.84 12.81
C LYS A 293 8.61 -11.60 12.81
N LEU A 294 9.09 -10.70 13.66
CA LEU A 294 10.52 -10.46 13.81
C LEU A 294 11.20 -11.72 14.36
N LYS A 295 10.68 -12.31 15.44
CA LYS A 295 11.22 -13.55 16.02
C LYS A 295 11.23 -14.69 15.01
N ASP A 296 10.20 -14.85 14.19
CA ASP A 296 10.14 -15.88 13.15
C ASP A 296 11.19 -15.63 12.05
N THR A 297 11.40 -14.37 11.68
CA THR A 297 12.46 -13.99 10.73
C THR A 297 13.84 -14.27 11.29
N VAL A 298 14.11 -13.87 12.54
CA VAL A 298 15.34 -14.22 13.25
C VAL A 298 15.47 -15.75 13.32
N ARG A 299 14.37 -16.46 13.59
CA ARG A 299 14.42 -17.92 13.68
C ARG A 299 14.87 -18.57 12.38
N ARG A 300 14.37 -18.05 11.26
CA ARG A 300 14.70 -18.51 9.91
C ARG A 300 16.16 -18.22 9.54
N ILE A 301 16.67 -17.03 9.91
CA ILE A 301 18.06 -16.63 9.64
C ILE A 301 19.05 -17.39 10.51
N THR A 302 18.74 -17.62 11.79
CA THR A 302 19.61 -18.35 12.71
C THR A 302 19.24 -19.85 12.79
N ARG A 303 18.86 -20.45 11.65
CA ARG A 303 18.52 -21.89 11.59
C ARG A 303 19.79 -22.72 11.81
N ARG A 304 19.69 -23.74 12.67
CA ARG A 304 20.82 -24.62 13.05
C ARG A 304 21.36 -25.49 11.92
N THR A 305 20.59 -25.69 10.86
CA THR A 305 20.95 -26.53 9.71
C THR A 305 21.57 -25.76 8.56
N GLN A 306 21.88 -24.46 8.72
CA GLN A 306 22.50 -23.69 7.65
C GLN A 306 24.02 -23.80 7.76
N GLY A 307 24.67 -24.39 6.74
CA GLY A 307 26.13 -24.47 6.61
C GLY A 307 26.79 -23.13 6.24
N VAL A 308 26.32 -22.01 6.78
CA VAL A 308 26.90 -20.66 6.54
C VAL A 308 27.69 -20.19 7.76
N ASN A 309 28.77 -19.47 7.50
CA ASN A 309 29.60 -18.84 8.54
C ASN A 309 28.76 -17.84 9.37
N LEU A 310 29.02 -17.79 10.68
CA LEU A 310 28.45 -16.84 11.63
C LEU A 310 28.52 -15.39 11.14
N LYS A 311 29.60 -14.98 10.46
CA LYS A 311 29.72 -13.63 9.88
C LYS A 311 28.58 -13.34 8.89
N SER A 312 28.32 -14.26 7.98
CA SER A 312 27.22 -14.15 7.01
C SER A 312 25.85 -14.15 7.68
N VAL A 313 25.68 -14.88 8.80
CA VAL A 313 24.44 -14.84 9.59
C VAL A 313 24.25 -13.45 10.20
N ILE A 314 25.30 -12.85 10.76
CA ILE A 314 25.28 -11.50 11.35
C ILE A 314 24.98 -10.45 10.27
N ASP A 315 25.63 -10.54 9.11
CA ASP A 315 25.45 -9.61 8.00
C ASP A 315 24.01 -9.64 7.45
N ASN A 316 23.35 -10.80 7.47
CA ASN A 316 21.94 -10.93 7.11
C ASN A 316 20.99 -10.47 8.23
N LEU A 317 21.38 -10.63 9.49
CA LEU A 317 20.54 -10.31 10.65
C LEU A 317 20.53 -8.80 10.97
N ASN A 318 21.67 -8.14 10.86
CA ASN A 318 21.83 -6.72 11.20
C ASN A 318 20.85 -5.79 10.46
N PRO A 319 20.68 -5.89 9.12
CA PRO A 319 19.73 -5.05 8.39
C PRO A 319 18.28 -5.25 8.85
N VAL A 320 17.90 -6.49 9.18
CA VAL A 320 16.55 -6.83 9.65
C VAL A 320 16.28 -6.17 11.00
N ILE A 321 17.21 -6.31 11.96
CA ILE A 321 17.06 -5.70 13.30
C ILE A 321 17.07 -4.19 13.20
N ARG A 322 18.04 -3.59 12.48
CA ARG A 322 18.13 -2.13 12.29
C ARG A 322 16.87 -1.58 11.65
N GLY A 323 16.34 -2.24 10.60
CA GLY A 323 15.10 -1.84 9.95
C GLY A 323 13.90 -1.86 10.91
N HIS A 324 13.78 -2.91 11.74
CA HIS A 324 12.71 -2.99 12.73
C HIS A 324 12.84 -1.90 13.81
N VAL A 325 14.05 -1.61 14.30
CA VAL A 325 14.31 -0.51 15.24
C VAL A 325 13.96 0.84 14.62
N ASN A 326 14.44 1.11 13.40
CA ASN A 326 14.17 2.33 12.65
C ASN A 326 12.67 2.52 12.33
N TYR A 327 11.89 1.45 12.24
CA TYR A 327 10.45 1.58 12.09
C TYR A 327 9.76 1.88 13.42
N PHE A 328 10.15 1.23 14.52
CA PHE A 328 9.47 1.34 15.81
C PHE A 328 10.06 2.39 16.78
N TRP A 329 11.00 3.22 16.34
CA TRP A 329 11.72 4.17 17.19
C TRP A 329 10.82 5.18 17.92
N LEU A 330 9.65 5.51 17.37
CA LEU A 330 8.69 6.40 18.03
C LEU A 330 8.08 5.78 19.29
N GLY A 331 8.12 4.46 19.45
CA GLY A 331 7.49 3.75 20.57
C GLY A 331 8.37 3.62 21.80
N ASN A 332 7.76 3.25 22.93
CA ASN A 332 8.40 2.84 24.17
C ASN A 332 9.03 1.44 24.05
N VAL A 333 10.12 1.34 23.28
CA VAL A 333 10.64 0.05 22.81
C VAL A 333 11.89 -0.45 23.53
N GLN A 334 12.55 0.37 24.35
CA GLN A 334 13.85 0.05 24.96
C GLN A 334 13.84 -1.27 25.76
N LYS A 335 12.86 -1.46 26.66
CA LYS A 335 12.75 -2.68 27.47
C LYS A 335 12.52 -3.93 26.61
N VAL A 336 11.72 -3.79 25.54
CA VAL A 336 11.42 -4.89 24.62
C VAL A 336 12.66 -5.27 23.82
N TYR A 337 13.39 -4.29 23.27
CA TYR A 337 14.62 -4.56 22.52
C TYR A 337 15.75 -5.11 23.39
N ARG A 338 15.89 -4.69 24.66
CA ARG A 338 16.86 -5.32 25.57
C ARG A 338 16.58 -6.81 25.78
N LYS A 339 15.31 -7.20 25.94
CA LYS A 339 14.91 -8.60 26.04
C LYS A 339 15.16 -9.34 24.72
N LEU A 340 14.86 -8.71 23.59
CA LEU A 340 15.08 -9.28 22.27
C LEU A 340 16.58 -9.50 22.01
N ASP A 341 17.44 -8.54 22.35
CA ASP A 341 18.89 -8.65 22.16
C ASP A 341 19.47 -9.84 22.94
N ARG A 342 19.07 -10.04 24.21
CA ARG A 342 19.46 -11.23 24.98
C ARG A 342 19.04 -12.53 24.28
N TRP A 343 17.81 -12.57 23.77
CA TRP A 343 17.28 -13.73 23.06
C TRP A 343 18.03 -13.99 21.73
N VAL A 344 18.34 -12.93 20.97
CA VAL A 344 19.13 -13.03 19.73
C VAL A 344 20.55 -13.52 20.02
N ARG A 345 21.22 -12.98 21.04
CA ARG A 345 22.56 -13.43 21.45
C ARG A 345 22.55 -14.89 21.88
N MET A 346 21.55 -15.33 22.64
CA MET A 346 21.39 -16.75 22.98
C MET A 346 21.26 -17.63 21.74
N ARG A 347 20.49 -17.19 20.73
CA ARG A 347 20.35 -17.91 19.46
C ARG A 347 21.67 -18.00 18.68
N LEU A 348 22.51 -16.96 18.72
CA LEU A 348 23.83 -16.95 18.09
C LEU A 348 24.88 -17.77 18.87
N ARG A 349 24.72 -17.89 20.19
CA ARG A 349 25.60 -18.68 21.09
C ARG A 349 25.33 -20.18 21.07
N CYS A 350 24.31 -20.65 20.36
CA CYS A 350 24.12 -22.07 20.07
C CYS A 350 24.58 -22.41 18.64
N PRO A 351 25.87 -22.28 18.28
CA PRO A 351 26.36 -22.87 17.06
C PRO A 351 26.38 -24.39 17.22
N ARG A 352 26.07 -25.10 16.14
CA ARG A 352 26.79 -26.32 15.82
C ARG A 352 27.85 -25.93 14.81
#